data_AF-K1TMJ4-F1
#
_entry.id   AF-K1TMJ4-F1
#
_cell.length_a   1.000
_cell.length_b   1.000
_cell.length_c   1.000
_cell.angle_alpha   90.00
_cell.angle_beta   90.00
_cell.angle_gamma   90.00
#
_symmetry.space_group_name_H-M   'P 1'
#
loop_
_entity.id
_entity.type
_entity.pdbx_description
1 polymer ?
#
loop_
_entity_poly.entity_id
_entity_poly.type
_entity_poly.pdbx_seq_one_letter_code
_entity_poly.pdbx_strand_id
1 'polypeptide(L)'
;MLNRLFAQTQMQTTFAVNMLALVDNQSQPKILSLRHILDEYLTFQEEIIVRRTKFDLKKALERAHLLEGLLIAEENIDEVIRIIRESYDDAKENLMQRFSLSDVQAQAILDMRLKALQGPRAREAAKRV
;
A
#
# COMPACT_ATOMS: atom_id res chain seq x y z
N MET A 1 -54.54 -12.65 -32.14
CA MET A 1 -54.85 -11.80 -30.97
C MET A 1 -53.60 -11.26 -30.30
N LEU A 2 -52.56 -12.06 -30.13
CA LEU A 2 -51.26 -11.67 -29.55
C LEU A 2 -50.60 -10.45 -30.21
N ASN A 3 -50.59 -10.35 -31.55
CA ASN A 3 -50.03 -9.18 -32.24
C ASN A 3 -50.73 -7.86 -31.90
N ARG A 4 -52.03 -7.90 -31.58
CA ARG A 4 -52.77 -6.71 -31.13
C ARG A 4 -52.35 -6.31 -29.72
N LEU A 5 -52.07 -7.30 -28.86
CA LEU A 5 -51.57 -7.06 -27.51
C LEU A 5 -50.14 -6.48 -27.52
N PHE A 6 -49.25 -6.95 -28.41
CA PHE A 6 -47.91 -6.35 -28.56
C PHE A 6 -47.95 -4.89 -29.03
N ALA A 7 -48.93 -4.50 -29.85
CA ALA A 7 -49.05 -3.13 -30.36
C ALA A 7 -49.78 -2.17 -29.40
N GLN A 8 -50.74 -2.68 -28.62
CA GLN A 8 -51.65 -1.85 -27.80
C GLN A 8 -51.34 -1.90 -26.30
N THR A 9 -50.39 -2.74 -25.88
CA THR A 9 -49.97 -2.87 -24.48
C THR A 9 -48.45 -2.83 -24.39
N GLN A 10 -47.91 -2.62 -23.18
CA GLN A 10 -46.46 -2.61 -22.92
C GLN A 10 -45.81 -4.00 -22.94
N MET A 11 -46.44 -5.03 -23.52
CA MET A 11 -45.83 -6.36 -23.67
C MET A 11 -44.57 -6.36 -24.55
N GLN A 12 -44.46 -5.40 -25.48
CA GLN A 12 -43.24 -5.15 -26.25
C GLN A 12 -42.89 -3.67 -26.15
N THR A 13 -41.66 -3.37 -25.73
CA THR A 13 -41.15 -1.99 -25.64
C THR A 13 -39.85 -1.85 -26.41
N THR A 14 -39.58 -0.64 -26.90
CA THR A 14 -38.31 -0.30 -27.54
C THR A 14 -37.48 0.53 -26.58
N PHE A 15 -36.21 0.18 -26.40
CA PHE A 15 -35.27 0.96 -25.63
C PHE A 15 -34.30 1.68 -26.58
N ALA A 16 -34.32 3.01 -26.56
CA ALA A 16 -33.36 3.82 -27.29
C ALA A 16 -32.10 4.01 -26.43
N VAL A 17 -30.97 3.48 -26.89
CA VAL A 17 -29.69 3.63 -26.20
C VAL A 17 -29.10 5.01 -26.51
N ASN A 18 -28.94 5.86 -25.48
CA ASN A 18 -28.17 7.09 -25.56
C ASN A 18 -26.96 7.01 -24.63
N MET A 19 -25.79 6.74 -25.20
CA MET A 19 -24.53 6.59 -24.49
C MET A 19 -23.90 7.96 -24.20
N LEU A 20 -24.48 8.71 -23.25
CA LEU A 20 -24.02 10.03 -22.85
C LEU A 20 -23.20 9.94 -21.55
N ALA A 21 -21.98 10.47 -21.54
CA ALA A 21 -21.12 10.52 -20.35
C ALA A 21 -20.22 11.77 -20.32
N LEU A 22 -19.68 12.08 -19.13
CA LEU A 22 -18.62 13.07 -18.95
C LEU A 22 -17.28 12.36 -19.05
N VAL A 23 -16.36 12.89 -19.86
CA VAL A 23 -15.02 12.34 -20.08
C VAL A 23 -13.98 13.33 -19.54
N ASP A 24 -12.91 12.85 -18.92
CA ASP A 24 -11.78 13.67 -18.43
C ASP A 24 -12.14 14.89 -17.58
N ASN A 25 -13.10 14.76 -16.65
CA ASN A 25 -13.59 15.89 -15.83
C ASN A 25 -14.08 17.10 -16.66
N GLN A 26 -14.40 16.92 -17.93
CA GLN A 26 -14.96 17.99 -18.76
C GLN A 26 -16.35 18.37 -18.23
N SER A 27 -16.66 19.67 -18.26
CA SER A 27 -17.98 20.17 -17.83
C SER A 27 -19.10 19.90 -18.84
N GLN A 28 -18.77 19.39 -20.04
CA GLN A 28 -19.74 19.15 -21.11
C GLN A 28 -19.88 17.66 -21.40
N PRO A 29 -21.12 17.13 -21.42
CA PRO A 29 -21.37 15.72 -21.70
C PRO A 29 -21.18 15.42 -23.18
N LYS A 30 -20.61 14.25 -23.47
CA LYS A 30 -20.37 13.75 -24.83
C LYS A 30 -21.17 12.48 -25.08
N ILE A 31 -21.73 12.35 -26.28
CA ILE A 31 -22.29 11.09 -26.75
C ILE A 31 -21.11 10.23 -27.25
N LEU A 32 -20.96 9.06 -26.67
CA LEU A 32 -19.85 8.15 -26.93
C LEU A 32 -20.32 6.92 -27.71
N SER A 33 -19.42 6.36 -28.50
CA SER A 33 -19.58 5.01 -29.03
C SER A 33 -19.20 4.00 -27.94
N LEU A 34 -19.67 2.75 -28.07
CA LEU A 34 -19.27 1.66 -27.18
C LEU A 34 -17.74 1.51 -27.12
N ARG A 35 -17.06 1.68 -28.27
CA ARG A 35 -15.60 1.62 -28.35
C ARG A 35 -14.95 2.71 -27.48
N HIS A 36 -15.39 3.95 -27.60
CA HIS A 36 -14.83 5.04 -26.80
C HIS A 36 -15.05 4.80 -25.31
N ILE A 37 -16.22 4.30 -24.88
CA ILE A 37 -16.45 3.95 -23.47
C ILE A 37 -15.43 2.92 -22.97
N LEU A 38 -15.15 1.90 -23.77
CA LEU A 38 -14.18 0.87 -23.43
C LEU A 38 -12.74 1.43 -23.39
N ASP A 39 -12.37 2.28 -24.35
CA ASP A 39 -11.06 2.91 -24.39
C ASP A 39 -10.82 3.81 -23.16
N GLU A 40 -11.82 4.61 -22.76
CA GLU A 40 -11.79 5.42 -21.54
C GLU A 40 -11.69 4.55 -20.27
N TYR A 41 -12.44 3.45 -20.22
CA TYR A 41 -12.37 2.52 -19.10
C TYR A 41 -10.98 1.87 -18.97
N LEU A 42 -10.38 1.44 -20.09
CA LEU A 42 -9.04 0.85 -20.09
C LEU A 42 -7.99 1.87 -19.64
N THR A 43 -8.07 3.10 -20.14
CA THR A 43 -7.18 4.20 -19.73
C THR A 43 -7.24 4.44 -18.23
N PHE A 44 -8.46 4.50 -17.67
CA PHE A 44 -8.65 4.63 -16.22
C PHE A 44 -8.11 3.42 -15.45
N GLN A 45 -8.31 2.20 -15.94
CA GLN A 45 -7.78 0.99 -15.30
C GLN A 45 -6.25 0.99 -15.25
N GLU A 46 -5.58 1.38 -16.34
CA GLU A 46 -4.12 1.51 -16.38
C GLU A 46 -3.60 2.49 -15.31
N GLU A 47 -4.24 3.66 -15.21
CA GLU A 47 -3.88 4.67 -14.20
C GLU A 47 -4.04 4.12 -12.77
N ILE A 48 -5.16 3.44 -12.49
CA ILE A 48 -5.42 2.83 -11.18
C ILE A 48 -4.41 1.74 -10.85
N ILE A 49 -4.07 0.89 -11.82
CA ILE A 49 -3.08 -0.17 -11.63
C ILE A 49 -1.71 0.45 -11.30
N VAL A 50 -1.26 1.44 -12.07
CA VAL A 50 0.01 2.13 -11.81
C VAL A 50 0.04 2.77 -10.42
N ARG A 51 -1.05 3.45 -10.02
CA ARG A 51 -1.17 4.05 -8.68
C ARG A 51 -1.08 3.02 -7.57
N ARG A 52 -1.81 1.91 -7.70
CA ARG A 52 -1.79 0.80 -6.72
C ARG A 52 -0.40 0.18 -6.63
N THR A 53 0.20 -0.15 -7.76
CA THR A 53 1.54 -0.77 -7.80
C THR A 53 2.61 0.14 -7.20
N LYS A 54 2.56 1.46 -7.46
CA LYS A 54 3.48 2.41 -6.84
C LYS A 54 3.29 2.50 -5.32
N PHE A 55 2.05 2.47 -4.84
CA PHE A 55 1.74 2.46 -3.42
C PHE A 55 2.29 1.18 -2.74
N ASP A 56 2.02 0.02 -3.33
CA ASP A 56 2.49 -1.26 -2.80
C ASP A 56 4.02 -1.37 -2.82
N LEU A 57 4.67 -0.89 -3.89
CA LEU A 57 6.12 -0.83 -4.00
C LEU A 57 6.72 0.04 -2.90
N LYS A 58 6.18 1.25 -2.68
CA LYS A 58 6.67 2.15 -1.62
C LYS A 58 6.58 1.47 -0.24
N LYS A 59 5.45 0.84 0.05
CA LYS A 59 5.25 0.11 1.32
C LYS A 59 6.20 -1.08 1.47
N ALA A 60 6.47 -1.80 0.39
CA ALA A 60 7.42 -2.91 0.40
C ALA A 60 8.86 -2.43 0.63
N LEU A 61 9.27 -1.32 0.00
CA LEU A 61 10.59 -0.71 0.19
C LEU A 61 10.77 -0.17 1.61
N GLU A 62 9.77 0.51 2.17
CA GLU A 62 9.81 0.97 3.57
C GLU A 62 9.98 -0.21 4.54
N ARG A 63 9.29 -1.33 4.27
CA ARG A 63 9.43 -2.55 5.07
C ARG A 63 10.79 -3.21 4.89
N ALA A 64 11.31 -3.29 3.67
CA ALA A 64 12.64 -3.84 3.39
C ALA A 64 13.72 -3.02 4.08
N HIS A 65 13.65 -1.68 3.98
CA HIS A 65 14.54 -0.75 4.67
C HIS A 65 14.55 -0.98 6.18
N LEU A 66 13.38 -1.15 6.80
CA LEU A 66 13.31 -1.50 8.22
C LEU A 66 13.97 -2.85 8.53
N LEU A 67 13.66 -3.89 7.74
CA LEU A 67 14.20 -5.24 7.96
C LEU A 67 15.73 -5.30 7.82
N GLU A 68 16.31 -4.55 6.88
CA GLU A 68 17.77 -4.44 6.73
C GLU A 68 18.43 -3.90 8.01
N GLY A 69 17.84 -2.87 8.63
CA GLY A 69 18.35 -2.34 9.89
C GLY A 69 18.25 -3.34 11.05
N LEU A 70 17.17 -4.12 11.10
CA LEU A 70 16.97 -5.15 12.12
C LEU A 70 17.97 -6.32 11.94
N LEU A 71 18.28 -6.70 10.69
CA LEU A 71 19.26 -7.73 10.38
C LEU A 71 20.67 -7.32 10.87
N ILE A 72 21.08 -6.08 10.58
CA ILE A 72 22.36 -5.54 11.06
C ILE A 72 22.42 -5.56 12.60
N ALA A 73 21.30 -5.23 13.26
CA ALA A 73 21.22 -5.25 14.72
C ALA A 73 21.28 -6.67 15.30
N GLU A 74 20.68 -7.66 14.62
CA GLU A 74 20.71 -9.07 15.02
C GLU A 74 22.14 -9.64 14.93
N GLU A 75 22.86 -9.33 13.85
CA GLU A 75 24.26 -9.75 13.68
C GLU A 75 25.21 -9.11 14.72
N ASN A 76 24.87 -7.92 15.24
CA ASN A 76 25.71 -7.14 16.15
C ASN A 76 25.07 -6.90 17.54
N ILE A 77 24.28 -7.87 18.01
CA ILE A 77 23.41 -7.68 19.17
C ILE A 77 24.14 -7.24 20.46
N ASP A 78 25.34 -7.74 20.72
CA ASP A 78 26.11 -7.39 21.91
C ASP A 78 26.57 -5.92 21.90
N GLU A 79 27.02 -5.46 20.73
CA GLU A 79 27.45 -4.07 20.51
C GLU A 79 26.25 -3.11 20.61
N VAL A 80 25.13 -3.47 20.00
CA VAL A 80 23.87 -2.71 20.10
C VAL A 80 23.43 -2.59 21.56
N ILE A 81 23.46 -3.69 22.33
CA ILE A 81 23.11 -3.69 23.76
C ILE A 81 24.06 -2.79 24.55
N ARG A 82 25.36 -2.82 24.27
CA ARG A 82 26.37 -1.98 24.92
C ARG A 82 26.07 -0.51 24.67
N ILE A 83 25.93 -0.11 23.41
CA ILE A 83 25.63 1.29 23.02
C ILE A 83 24.38 1.79 23.74
N ILE A 84 23.31 1.00 23.76
CA ILE A 84 22.05 1.41 24.41
C ILE A 84 22.17 1.41 25.95
N ARG A 85 23.06 0.62 26.57
CA ARG A 85 23.28 0.70 28.03
C ARG A 85 24.12 1.90 28.44
N GLU A 86 25.10 2.27 27.62
CA GLU A 86 26.03 3.36 27.90
C GLU A 86 25.43 4.72 27.54
N SER A 87 24.51 4.75 26.57
CA SER A 87 23.83 5.97 26.14
C SER A 87 22.56 6.20 26.94
N TYR A 88 22.44 7.37 27.57
CA TYR A 88 21.23 7.78 28.29
C TYR A 88 20.18 8.35 27.31
N ASP A 89 20.51 9.44 26.61
CA ASP A 89 19.60 10.09 25.65
C ASP A 89 20.07 9.97 24.18
N ASP A 90 21.36 9.71 23.94
CA ASP A 90 21.95 9.75 22.58
C ASP A 90 22.03 8.36 21.90
N ALA A 91 21.33 7.36 22.44
CA ALA A 91 21.41 5.97 21.96
C ALA A 91 21.08 5.85 20.47
N LYS A 92 20.09 6.63 20.00
CA LYS A 92 19.66 6.64 18.61
C LYS A 92 20.76 7.16 17.68
N GLU A 93 21.34 8.31 18.01
CA GLU A 93 22.42 8.93 17.22
C GLU A 93 23.67 8.04 17.19
N ASN A 94 24.01 7.42 18.33
CA ASN A 94 25.13 6.49 18.41
C ASN A 94 24.93 5.25 17.53
N LEU A 95 23.72 4.68 17.50
CA LEU A 95 23.39 3.56 16.60
C LEU A 95 23.43 3.97 15.14
N MET A 96 22.91 5.16 14.79
CA MET A 96 22.97 5.69 13.44
C MET A 96 24.41 5.89 12.97
N GLN A 97 25.26 6.52 13.77
CA GLN A 97 26.66 6.77 13.41
C GLN A 97 27.46 5.47 13.32
N ARG A 98 27.26 4.54 14.26
CA ARG A 98 28.05 3.29 14.33
C ARG A 98 27.73 2.34 13.18
N PHE A 99 26.45 2.18 12.84
CA PHE A 99 25.97 1.20 11.88
C PHE A 99 25.46 1.82 10.57
N SER A 100 25.66 3.13 10.39
CA SER A 100 25.17 3.89 9.22
C SER A 100 23.66 3.72 8.98
N LEU A 101 22.88 3.61 10.06
CA LEU A 101 21.44 3.37 10.01
C LEU A 101 20.68 4.68 9.78
N SER A 102 19.52 4.58 9.14
CA SER A 102 18.58 5.71 9.08
C SER A 102 17.89 5.94 10.42
N ASP A 103 17.32 7.13 10.58
CA ASP A 103 16.56 7.52 11.77
C ASP A 103 15.44 6.50 12.12
N VAL A 104 14.72 6.04 11.09
CA VAL A 104 13.61 5.09 11.23
C VAL A 104 14.11 3.69 11.62
N GLN A 105 15.25 3.26 11.07
CA GLN A 105 15.87 1.98 11.43
C GLN A 105 16.38 2.00 12.88
N ALA A 106 17.08 3.06 13.29
CA ALA A 106 17.58 3.21 14.65
C ALA A 106 16.44 3.24 15.67
N GLN A 107 15.35 3.95 15.37
CA GLN A 107 14.15 3.93 16.19
C GLN A 107 13.56 2.52 16.31
N ALA A 108 13.43 1.80 15.20
CA ALA A 108 12.88 0.44 15.19
C ALA A 108 13.71 -0.54 16.05
N ILE A 109 15.04 -0.41 16.05
CA ILE A 109 15.94 -1.22 16.88
C ILE A 109 15.77 -0.89 18.37
N LEU A 110 15.64 0.38 18.74
CA LEU A 110 15.36 0.78 20.11
C LEU A 110 14.01 0.23 20.60
N ASP A 111 12.99 0.26 19.75
CA ASP A 111 11.64 -0.24 20.06
C ASP A 111 11.62 -1.77 20.27
N MET A 112 12.48 -2.54 19.57
CA MET A 112 12.64 -3.98 19.82
C MET A 112 13.03 -4.27 21.27
N ARG A 113 13.97 -3.48 21.83
CA ARG A 113 14.52 -3.72 23.18
C ARG A 113 13.48 -3.47 24.26
N LEU A 114 12.64 -2.44 24.11
CA LEU A 114 11.52 -2.17 25.03
C LEU A 114 10.57 -3.38 25.09
N LYS A 115 10.32 -4.03 23.95
CA LYS A 115 9.47 -5.22 23.87
C LYS A 115 10.14 -6.48 24.45
N ALA A 116 11.47 -6.60 24.32
CA ALA A 116 12.25 -7.73 24.89
C ALA A 116 12.37 -7.68 26.43
N LEU A 117 12.35 -6.49 27.03
CA LEU A 117 12.39 -6.30 28.50
C LEU A 117 11.03 -6.52 29.17
N GLN A 118 9.92 -6.52 28.42
CA GLN A 118 8.55 -6.66 28.98
C GLN A 118 8.07 -8.11 29.18
N GLY A 119 8.89 -9.13 28.92
CA GLY A 119 8.55 -10.47 29.43
C GLY A 119 9.37 -11.65 28.90
N PRO A 120 9.35 -12.80 29.61
CA PRO A 120 10.10 -14.04 29.27
C PRO A 120 9.70 -14.73 27.95
N ARG A 121 8.90 -14.09 27.08
CA ARG A 121 8.38 -14.64 25.82
C ARG A 121 9.19 -14.26 24.56
N ALA A 122 10.20 -13.40 24.66
CA ALA A 122 10.98 -12.96 23.51
C ALA A 122 11.86 -14.06 22.88
N ARG A 123 12.16 -15.15 23.61
CA ARG A 123 12.92 -16.29 23.08
C ARG A 123 12.18 -17.13 22.03
N GLU A 124 10.85 -17.01 21.93
CA GLU A 124 10.04 -17.84 21.01
C GLU A 124 9.85 -17.22 19.62
N ALA A 125 9.98 -15.90 19.47
CA ALA A 125 9.71 -15.21 18.20
C ALA A 125 10.85 -15.34 17.16
N ALA A 126 12.10 -15.57 17.61
CA ALA A 126 13.25 -15.78 16.73
C ALA A 126 13.30 -17.20 16.12
N LYS A 127 12.42 -18.12 16.55
CA LYS A 127 12.39 -19.52 16.09
C LYS A 127 11.35 -19.83 15.00
N ARG A 128 10.68 -18.82 14.44
CA ARG A 128 9.59 -19.01 13.45
C ARG A 128 9.81 -18.28 12.12
N VAL A 129 11.06 -17.98 11.78
CA VAL A 129 11.51 -17.70 10.41
C VAL A 129 12.42 -18.84 10.00
#